data_AF-A0AAV1E1U1-F1
#
_entry.id   AF-A0AAV1E1U1-F1
#
_cell.length_a   1.000
_cell.length_b   1.000
_cell.length_c   1.000
_cell.angle_alpha   90.00
_cell.angle_beta   90.00
_cell.angle_gamma   90.00
#
_symmetry.space_group_name_H-M   'P 1'
#
loop_
_entity.id
_entity.type
_entity.pdbx_description
1 polymer ?
#
loop_
_entity_poly.entity_id
_entity_poly.type
_entity_poly.pdbx_seq_one_letter_code
_entity_poly.pdbx_strand_id
1 'polypeptide(L)'
;MFGRQRNLYSTYKRVSSKEYPDDIAREDGLGQFHTDSLKEIGNASWKRPLPHVLVATISSFLFGYHLGVVNDTLESISMDLGFAGDTLAEGLVVSTCLGGAFLGSIFSGWTADGVGRRKAFQLCALPMMIGASMSATTTSLGGMLLGRLFVGIGMGLGPPVAALYVAEVSPSFVRGTYGSFTQIATCLGLIASFLIGAPAKDVTDWWRMCFWVSVVPAAFLAILIQLCAESPHWLLKRGRVAETEEELQRLFGPLHVKSSMAELTKSERGEEADVLNFSDLFYGRHVRVVLIGSILYALQQLSGINAVFYFSSTVFRSAGVPSDVANICVGIVNLSGSIVAMVLMDKLGRKMLLVWSFSGMATYASAMGLQVIGASPLLSGSKVPYLSVVGMLL
;
A
#
# COMPACT_ATOMS: atom_id res chain seq x y z
N MET A 1 -1.01 -41.20 -37.78
CA MET A 1 -2.35 -41.55 -38.28
C MET A 1 -3.24 -41.77 -37.05
N PHE A 2 -4.38 -41.05 -36.95
CA PHE A 2 -5.38 -41.05 -35.85
C PHE A 2 -4.93 -40.50 -34.47
N GLY A 3 -5.71 -39.73 -33.71
CA GLY A 3 -7.09 -39.19 -33.81
C GLY A 3 -7.21 -37.96 -32.88
N ARG A 4 -7.90 -36.87 -33.26
CA ARG A 4 -9.34 -36.57 -33.15
C ARG A 4 -9.83 -36.43 -31.69
N GLN A 5 -9.97 -35.19 -31.21
CA GLN A 5 -11.28 -34.71 -30.72
C GLN A 5 -11.33 -33.17 -30.69
N ARG A 6 -12.36 -32.67 -31.38
CA ARG A 6 -12.80 -31.29 -31.54
C ARG A 6 -14.19 -31.26 -30.90
N ASN A 7 -14.61 -30.09 -30.42
CA ASN A 7 -16.00 -29.69 -30.18
C ASN A 7 -16.69 -30.29 -28.92
N LEU A 8 -17.57 -29.61 -28.17
CA LEU A 8 -18.35 -28.39 -28.39
C LEU A 8 -18.98 -27.93 -27.05
N TYR A 9 -19.25 -26.64 -26.95
CA TYR A 9 -20.18 -26.00 -26.00
C TYR A 9 -21.60 -26.59 -26.08
N SER A 10 -22.32 -26.66 -24.94
CA SER A 10 -23.80 -26.59 -24.90
C SER A 10 -24.29 -26.38 -23.46
N THR A 11 -24.82 -25.20 -23.12
CA THR A 11 -26.24 -24.81 -23.08
C THR A 11 -26.98 -25.22 -21.81
N TYR A 12 -27.24 -24.19 -21.00
CA TYR A 12 -28.16 -24.11 -19.87
C TYR A 12 -29.53 -24.74 -20.20
N LYS A 13 -30.02 -25.69 -19.40
CA LYS A 13 -31.40 -26.18 -19.47
C LYS A 13 -32.05 -26.11 -18.09
N ARG A 14 -33.06 -25.24 -17.95
CA ARG A 14 -34.02 -25.20 -16.83
C ARG A 14 -34.76 -26.54 -16.77
N VAL A 15 -34.86 -27.14 -15.59
CA VAL A 15 -35.76 -28.27 -15.33
C VAL A 15 -36.91 -27.80 -14.44
N SER A 16 -38.12 -28.16 -14.85
CA SER A 16 -39.41 -27.87 -14.24
C SER A 16 -39.76 -28.93 -13.19
N SER A 17 -40.48 -28.49 -12.17
CA SER A 17 -41.03 -29.24 -11.03
C SER A 17 -41.96 -30.41 -11.39
N LYS A 18 -41.73 -31.60 -10.82
CA LYS A 18 -42.68 -32.39 -9.99
C LYS A 18 -42.14 -33.80 -9.64
N GLU A 19 -42.39 -34.18 -8.38
CA GLU A 19 -42.48 -35.54 -7.80
C GLU A 19 -41.19 -36.37 -7.60
N TYR A 20 -40.66 -36.38 -6.36
CA TYR A 20 -40.16 -37.56 -5.60
C TYR A 20 -40.10 -37.19 -4.08
N PRO A 21 -40.26 -38.13 -3.13
CA PRO A 21 -40.87 -37.90 -1.82
C PRO A 21 -39.90 -37.57 -0.66
N ASP A 22 -40.34 -36.60 0.16
CA ASP A 22 -40.24 -36.35 1.62
C ASP A 22 -38.98 -36.63 2.47
N ASP A 23 -37.90 -37.26 2.02
CA ASP A 23 -36.71 -37.46 2.87
C ASP A 23 -35.64 -36.36 2.74
N ILE A 24 -35.69 -35.54 1.68
CA ILE A 24 -34.79 -34.38 1.48
C ILE A 24 -35.33 -33.11 2.19
N ALA A 25 -36.62 -33.06 2.50
CA ALA A 25 -37.26 -31.90 3.12
C ALA A 25 -36.77 -31.62 4.57
N ARG A 26 -36.18 -32.61 5.25
CA ARG A 26 -35.59 -32.42 6.58
C ARG A 26 -34.17 -31.85 6.54
N GLU A 27 -33.34 -32.21 5.55
CA GLU A 27 -32.01 -31.63 5.37
C GLU A 27 -32.07 -30.23 4.76
N ASP A 28 -32.96 -30.00 3.79
CA ASP A 28 -33.20 -28.67 3.23
C ASP A 28 -33.83 -27.74 4.28
N GLY A 29 -34.71 -28.25 5.15
CA GLY A 29 -35.25 -27.49 6.28
C GLY A 29 -34.16 -27.05 7.27
N LEU A 30 -33.18 -27.92 7.59
CA LEU A 30 -32.06 -27.59 8.48
C LEU A 30 -31.05 -26.63 7.82
N GLY A 31 -30.74 -26.82 6.54
CA GLY A 31 -29.90 -25.92 5.77
C GLY A 31 -30.56 -24.54 5.57
N GLN A 32 -31.86 -24.50 5.34
CA GLN A 32 -32.63 -23.28 5.13
C GLN A 32 -32.94 -22.56 6.44
N PHE A 33 -33.18 -23.26 7.56
CA PHE A 33 -33.18 -22.65 8.89
C PHE A 33 -31.80 -22.11 9.27
N HIS A 34 -30.69 -22.78 8.91
CA HIS A 34 -29.35 -22.23 9.11
C HIS A 34 -29.08 -21.01 8.23
N THR A 35 -29.58 -21.01 6.99
CA THR A 35 -29.37 -19.90 6.04
C THR A 35 -30.28 -18.70 6.37
N ASP A 36 -31.50 -18.94 6.86
CA ASP A 36 -32.43 -17.90 7.30
C ASP A 36 -32.05 -17.35 8.69
N SER A 37 -31.55 -18.17 9.61
CA SER A 37 -30.97 -17.69 10.88
C SER A 37 -29.66 -16.91 10.68
N LEU A 38 -28.87 -17.21 9.65
CA LEU A 38 -27.71 -16.41 9.24
C LEU A 38 -28.12 -15.12 8.52
N LYS A 39 -29.26 -15.10 7.83
CA LYS A 39 -29.83 -13.90 7.18
C LYS A 39 -30.45 -12.90 8.18
N GLU A 40 -30.93 -13.37 9.33
CA GLU A 40 -31.40 -12.49 10.41
C GLU A 40 -30.25 -11.78 11.16
N ILE A 41 -29.01 -12.24 11.02
CA ILE A 41 -27.85 -11.56 11.60
C ILE A 41 -27.46 -10.42 10.66
N GLY A 42 -28.01 -9.22 10.89
CA GLY A 42 -27.63 -8.01 10.16
C GLY A 42 -26.10 -7.83 10.08
N ASN A 43 -25.62 -7.10 9.06
CA ASN A 43 -24.19 -6.95 8.77
C ASN A 43 -23.34 -6.69 10.03
N ALA A 44 -22.20 -7.38 10.15
CA ALA A 44 -21.24 -7.18 11.24
C ALA A 44 -20.91 -5.68 11.41
N SER A 45 -20.79 -5.22 12.65
CA SER A 45 -20.59 -3.79 12.93
C SER A 45 -19.24 -3.32 12.38
N TRP A 46 -19.27 -2.39 11.43
CA TRP A 46 -18.04 -1.78 10.86
C TRP A 46 -17.23 -1.01 11.90
N LYS A 47 -17.84 -0.53 13.00
CA LYS A 47 -17.19 0.33 14.00
C LYS A 47 -16.11 -0.37 14.83
N ARG A 48 -16.24 -1.68 15.06
CA ARG A 48 -15.33 -2.48 15.90
C ARG A 48 -13.95 -2.73 15.26
N PRO A 49 -13.83 -3.08 13.96
CA PRO A 49 -12.54 -3.22 13.30
C PRO A 49 -11.85 -1.88 12.97
N LEU A 50 -12.60 -0.77 12.95
CA LEU A 50 -12.10 0.56 12.58
C LEU A 50 -10.82 1.00 13.34
N PRO A 51 -10.76 0.98 14.69
CA PRO A 51 -9.55 1.39 15.41
C PRO A 51 -8.32 0.55 15.05
N HIS A 52 -8.50 -0.75 14.78
CA HIS A 52 -7.42 -1.65 14.37
C HIS A 52 -6.88 -1.29 12.99
N VAL A 53 -7.77 -1.00 12.05
CA VAL A 53 -7.41 -0.53 10.71
C VAL A 53 -6.69 0.82 10.79
N LEU A 54 -7.16 1.77 11.62
CA LEU A 54 -6.51 3.07 11.78
C LEU A 54 -5.07 2.93 12.29
N VAL A 55 -4.81 2.06 13.27
CA VAL A 55 -3.44 1.80 13.73
C VAL A 55 -2.59 1.19 12.60
N ALA A 56 -3.12 0.25 11.84
CA ALA A 56 -2.41 -0.33 10.68
C ALA A 56 -2.04 0.73 9.62
N THR A 57 -2.91 1.74 9.42
CA THR A 57 -2.65 2.83 8.45
C THR A 57 -1.48 3.74 8.85
N ILE A 58 -1.03 3.73 10.11
CA ILE A 58 0.18 4.47 10.54
C ILE A 58 1.41 3.98 9.77
N SER A 59 1.47 2.69 9.42
CA SER A 59 2.55 2.15 8.58
C SER A 59 2.53 2.78 7.17
N SER A 60 1.36 2.95 6.58
CA SER A 60 1.19 3.63 5.29
C SER A 60 1.52 5.13 5.38
N PHE A 61 1.15 5.78 6.50
CA PHE A 61 1.55 7.16 6.78
C PHE A 61 3.08 7.31 6.83
N LEU A 62 3.77 6.43 7.55
CA LEU A 62 5.23 6.41 7.63
C LEU A 62 5.89 6.17 6.26
N PHE A 63 5.30 5.30 5.43
CA PHE A 63 5.75 5.09 4.06
C PHE A 63 5.66 6.38 3.24
N GLY A 64 4.52 7.07 3.30
CA GLY A 64 4.33 8.39 2.66
C GLY A 64 5.28 9.47 3.17
N TYR A 65 5.52 9.48 4.48
CA TYR A 65 6.42 10.45 5.11
C TYR A 65 7.86 10.31 4.61
N HIS A 66 8.39 9.09 4.61
CA HIS A 66 9.77 8.83 4.16
C HIS A 66 9.95 8.91 2.64
N LEU A 67 8.87 8.86 1.86
CA LEU A 67 8.87 9.19 0.44
C LEU A 67 9.16 10.68 0.22
N GLY A 68 8.47 11.58 0.92
CA GLY A 68 8.59 13.02 0.68
C GLY A 68 9.68 13.73 1.49
N VAL A 69 10.06 13.23 2.66
CA VAL A 69 11.00 13.93 3.57
C VAL A 69 12.35 14.25 2.91
N VAL A 70 12.83 13.37 2.03
CA VAL A 70 14.12 13.55 1.35
C VAL A 70 14.04 14.66 0.29
N ASN A 71 12.88 14.91 -0.32
CA ASN A 71 12.72 15.93 -1.36
C ASN A 71 13.14 17.34 -0.89
N ASP A 72 12.72 17.74 0.31
CA ASP A 72 13.03 19.07 0.85
C ASP A 72 14.35 19.12 1.61
N THR A 73 14.84 17.96 2.11
CA THR A 73 16.05 17.90 2.94
C THR A 73 17.32 17.52 2.18
N LEU A 74 17.22 16.95 0.96
CA LEU A 74 18.37 16.42 0.22
C LEU A 74 19.49 17.44 0.01
N GLU A 75 19.15 18.68 -0.33
CA GLU A 75 20.11 19.76 -0.53
C GLU A 75 20.81 20.15 0.78
N SER A 76 20.06 20.33 1.87
CA SER A 76 20.64 20.62 3.20
C SER A 76 21.52 19.47 3.70
N ILE A 77 21.13 18.22 3.44
CA ILE A 77 21.89 17.02 3.78
C ILE A 77 23.20 16.98 2.98
N SER A 78 23.16 17.27 1.68
CA SER A 78 24.36 17.20 0.83
C SER A 78 25.37 18.29 1.20
N MET A 79 24.89 19.48 1.59
CA MET A 79 25.72 20.55 2.14
C MET A 79 26.36 20.17 3.48
N ASP A 80 25.59 19.66 4.45
CA ASP A 80 26.09 19.34 5.80
C ASP A 80 27.07 18.15 5.80
N LEU A 81 26.78 17.12 5.02
CA LEU A 81 27.60 15.90 4.93
C LEU A 81 28.76 16.00 3.92
N GLY A 82 28.94 17.16 3.29
CA GLY A 82 30.10 17.46 2.44
C GLY A 82 30.12 16.75 1.08
N PHE A 83 28.96 16.35 0.55
CA PHE A 83 28.84 15.74 -0.78
C PHE A 83 27.99 16.57 -1.76
N ALA A 84 27.72 17.84 -1.43
CA ALA A 84 27.01 18.76 -2.30
C ALA A 84 27.64 18.83 -3.69
N GLY A 85 26.82 18.65 -4.73
CA GLY A 85 27.25 18.65 -6.13
C GLY A 85 27.64 17.27 -6.68
N ASP A 86 27.74 16.23 -5.85
CA ASP A 86 27.85 14.85 -6.31
C ASP A 86 26.44 14.24 -6.51
N THR A 87 25.96 14.32 -7.74
CA THR A 87 24.63 13.80 -8.13
C THR A 87 24.52 12.30 -7.95
N LEU A 88 25.63 11.55 -8.02
CA LEU A 88 25.63 10.11 -7.74
C LEU A 88 25.41 9.88 -6.25
N ALA A 89 26.09 10.61 -5.37
CA ALA A 89 25.91 10.48 -3.92
C ALA A 89 24.48 10.84 -3.48
N GLU A 90 23.92 11.93 -3.99
CA GLU A 90 22.53 12.33 -3.73
C GLU A 90 21.53 11.27 -4.19
N GLY A 91 21.70 10.76 -5.42
CA GLY A 91 20.91 9.65 -5.95
C GLY A 91 21.07 8.37 -5.13
N LEU A 92 22.25 8.13 -4.56
CA LEU A 92 22.54 6.97 -3.74
C LEU A 92 21.83 7.03 -2.37
N VAL A 93 21.70 8.21 -1.76
CA VAL A 93 20.91 8.42 -0.53
C VAL A 93 19.42 8.10 -0.75
N VAL A 94 18.86 8.51 -1.88
CA VAL A 94 17.46 8.22 -2.24
C VAL A 94 17.29 6.73 -2.56
N SER A 95 18.13 6.18 -3.43
CA SER A 95 18.02 4.81 -3.92
C SER A 95 18.35 3.74 -2.88
N THR A 96 19.25 4.00 -1.92
CA THR A 96 19.56 3.04 -0.86
C THR A 96 18.34 2.72 0.00
N CYS A 97 17.46 3.70 0.22
CA CYS A 97 16.18 3.45 0.89
C CYS A 97 15.25 2.55 0.07
N LEU A 98 15.21 2.73 -1.25
CA LEU A 98 14.43 1.86 -2.14
C LEU A 98 15.03 0.44 -2.18
N GLY A 99 16.36 0.32 -2.17
CA GLY A 99 17.05 -0.97 -2.04
C GLY A 99 16.72 -1.67 -0.72
N GLY A 100 16.67 -0.92 0.39
CA GLY A 100 16.18 -1.42 1.67
C GLY A 100 14.73 -1.88 1.59
N ALA A 101 13.85 -1.11 0.93
CA ALA A 101 12.44 -1.46 0.76
C ALA A 101 12.26 -2.71 -0.10
N PHE A 102 13.10 -2.92 -1.11
CA PHE A 102 13.14 -4.15 -1.87
C PHE A 102 13.47 -5.35 -0.97
N LEU A 103 14.53 -5.26 -0.16
CA LEU A 103 14.87 -6.30 0.80
C LEU A 103 13.73 -6.56 1.79
N GLY A 104 13.14 -5.51 2.36
CA GLY A 104 11.99 -5.61 3.26
C GLY A 104 10.80 -6.32 2.62
N SER A 105 10.49 -6.01 1.37
CA SER A 105 9.37 -6.61 0.64
C SER A 105 9.56 -8.12 0.35
N ILE A 106 10.80 -8.56 0.12
CA ILE A 106 11.11 -10.00 -0.07
C ILE A 106 10.79 -10.77 1.21
N PHE A 107 11.18 -10.21 2.36
CA PHE A 107 10.99 -10.87 3.66
C PHE A 107 9.59 -10.66 4.25
N SER A 108 8.73 -9.83 3.65
CA SER A 108 7.43 -9.48 4.24
C SER A 108 6.48 -10.66 4.36
N GLY A 109 6.43 -11.54 3.35
CA GLY A 109 5.59 -12.73 3.37
C GLY A 109 5.99 -13.70 4.49
N TRP A 110 7.27 -14.07 4.55
CA TRP A 110 7.81 -14.95 5.60
C TRP A 110 7.64 -14.35 6.99
N THR A 111 7.82 -13.04 7.14
CA THR A 111 7.62 -12.36 8.42
C THR A 111 6.14 -12.38 8.82
N ALA A 112 5.23 -11.99 7.93
CA ALA A 112 3.79 -11.94 8.22
C ALA A 112 3.21 -13.31 8.59
N ASP A 113 3.60 -14.37 7.87
CA ASP A 113 3.11 -15.73 8.10
C ASP A 113 3.85 -16.45 9.24
N GLY A 114 5.14 -16.12 9.42
CA GLY A 114 5.98 -16.67 10.48
C GLY A 114 5.60 -16.18 11.86
N VAL A 115 5.62 -14.86 12.07
CA VAL A 115 5.45 -14.27 13.42
C VAL A 115 4.06 -13.73 13.71
N GLY A 116 3.19 -13.65 12.70
CA GLY A 116 1.87 -13.02 12.78
C GLY A 116 1.88 -11.56 12.38
N ARG A 117 0.70 -10.95 12.23
CA ARG A 117 0.56 -9.61 11.66
C ARG A 117 0.95 -8.54 12.68
N ARG A 118 0.58 -8.69 13.98
CA ARG A 118 0.99 -7.73 15.03
C ARG A 118 2.51 -7.60 15.14
N LYS A 119 3.21 -8.74 15.24
CA LYS A 119 4.68 -8.77 15.34
C LYS A 119 5.34 -8.31 14.05
N ALA A 120 4.77 -8.60 12.89
CA ALA A 120 5.28 -8.09 11.61
C ALA A 120 5.27 -6.54 11.57
N PHE A 121 4.23 -5.88 12.08
CA PHE A 121 4.24 -4.41 12.21
C PHE A 121 5.29 -3.89 13.19
N GLN A 122 5.58 -4.61 14.27
CA GLN A 122 6.67 -4.24 15.18
C GLN A 122 8.03 -4.38 14.49
N LEU A 123 8.22 -5.46 13.72
CA LEU A 123 9.42 -5.68 12.90
C LEU A 123 9.54 -4.70 11.73
N CYS A 124 8.44 -4.06 11.32
CA CYS A 124 8.46 -2.90 10.43
C CYS A 124 8.89 -1.63 11.19
N ALA A 125 8.31 -1.35 12.34
CA ALA A 125 8.54 -0.11 13.09
C ALA A 125 9.95 -0.02 13.68
N LEU A 126 10.53 -1.13 14.16
CA LEU A 126 11.86 -1.15 14.80
C LEU A 126 13.00 -0.69 13.86
N PRO A 127 13.18 -1.27 12.65
CA PRO A 127 14.16 -0.78 11.69
C PRO A 127 13.92 0.68 11.27
N MET A 128 12.65 1.13 11.19
CA MET A 128 12.35 2.52 10.86
C MET A 128 12.80 3.47 11.96
N MET A 129 12.55 3.15 13.23
CA MET A 129 13.02 3.96 14.35
C MET A 129 14.54 4.02 14.41
N ILE A 130 15.20 2.86 14.29
CA ILE A 130 16.68 2.77 14.31
C ILE A 130 17.28 3.54 13.13
N GLY A 131 16.76 3.30 11.93
CA GLY A 131 17.23 3.94 10.72
C GLY A 131 17.01 5.45 10.72
N ALA A 132 15.84 5.92 11.14
CA ALA A 132 15.54 7.35 11.23
C ALA A 132 16.41 8.04 12.27
N SER A 133 16.60 7.43 13.45
CA SER A 133 17.49 7.95 14.49
C SER A 133 18.94 8.04 13.98
N MET A 134 19.42 6.99 13.29
CA MET A 134 20.76 6.97 12.72
C MET A 134 20.94 8.00 11.59
N SER A 135 19.95 8.16 10.72
CA SER A 135 19.94 9.22 9.71
C SER A 135 19.94 10.61 10.34
N ALA A 136 19.27 10.81 11.47
CA ALA A 136 19.23 12.10 12.16
C ALA A 136 20.56 12.44 12.88
N THR A 137 21.28 11.46 13.41
CA THR A 137 22.52 11.67 14.19
C THR A 137 23.80 11.57 13.37
N THR A 138 23.73 11.09 12.13
CA THR A 138 24.93 10.89 11.31
C THR A 138 25.62 12.21 10.94
N THR A 139 26.94 12.18 10.87
CA THR A 139 27.81 13.25 10.35
C THR A 139 28.60 12.79 9.12
N SER A 140 28.32 11.57 8.63
CA SER A 140 28.96 11.00 7.44
C SER A 140 27.93 10.48 6.44
N LEU A 141 28.32 10.47 5.16
CA LEU A 141 27.53 9.85 4.09
C LEU A 141 27.26 8.37 4.40
N GLY A 142 28.26 7.60 4.83
CA GLY A 142 28.10 6.17 5.14
C GLY A 142 27.04 5.90 6.22
N GLY A 143 27.01 6.70 7.28
CA GLY A 143 25.98 6.60 8.31
C GLY A 143 24.59 6.99 7.79
N MET A 144 24.50 7.96 6.88
CA MET A 144 23.23 8.31 6.21
C MET A 144 22.73 7.14 5.36
N LEU A 145 23.60 6.52 4.56
CA LEU A 145 23.24 5.38 3.72
C LEU A 145 22.75 4.19 4.54
N LEU A 146 23.46 3.88 5.64
CA LEU A 146 23.05 2.81 6.53
C LEU A 146 21.68 3.14 7.17
N GLY A 147 21.46 4.39 7.60
CA GLY A 147 20.19 4.83 8.18
C GLY A 147 19.03 4.67 7.20
N ARG A 148 19.26 5.12 5.96
CA ARG A 148 18.29 4.97 4.86
C ARG A 148 18.01 3.52 4.51
N LEU A 149 19.00 2.63 4.58
CA LEU A 149 18.81 1.20 4.36
C LEU A 149 17.85 0.60 5.41
N PHE A 150 18.06 0.91 6.70
CA PHE A 150 17.19 0.42 7.78
C PHE A 150 15.76 0.97 7.69
N VAL A 151 15.61 2.27 7.43
CA VAL A 151 14.30 2.88 7.16
C VAL A 151 13.63 2.18 5.98
N GLY A 152 14.38 1.95 4.91
CA GLY A 152 13.93 1.24 3.72
C GLY A 152 13.39 -0.15 4.05
N ILE A 153 14.12 -0.96 4.81
CA ILE A 153 13.68 -2.32 5.20
C ILE A 153 12.30 -2.28 5.87
N GLY A 154 12.10 -1.37 6.81
CA GLY A 154 10.79 -1.20 7.45
C GLY A 154 9.71 -0.71 6.49
N MET A 155 10.02 0.29 5.65
CA MET A 155 9.12 0.77 4.60
C MET A 155 8.70 -0.31 3.61
N GLY A 156 9.56 -1.30 3.34
CA GLY A 156 9.26 -2.44 2.47
C GLY A 156 8.36 -3.49 3.11
N LEU A 157 8.54 -3.71 4.42
CA LEU A 157 7.73 -4.66 5.21
C LEU A 157 6.29 -4.15 5.44
N GLY A 158 6.15 -2.85 5.70
CA GLY A 158 4.90 -2.24 6.17
C GLY A 158 3.68 -2.38 5.23
N PRO A 159 3.73 -1.83 3.99
CA PRO A 159 2.57 -1.80 3.10
C PRO A 159 1.98 -3.18 2.76
N PRO A 160 2.78 -4.23 2.45
CA PRO A 160 2.24 -5.58 2.24
C PRO A 160 1.54 -6.13 3.48
N VAL A 161 2.15 -5.97 4.66
CA VAL A 161 1.57 -6.41 5.94
C VAL A 161 0.28 -5.65 6.25
N ALA A 162 0.24 -4.34 5.98
CA ALA A 162 -0.93 -3.51 6.16
C ALA A 162 -2.08 -3.90 5.23
N ALA A 163 -1.81 -4.15 3.95
CA ALA A 163 -2.82 -4.60 3.01
C ALA A 163 -3.42 -5.95 3.43
N LEU A 164 -2.58 -6.88 3.89
CA LEU A 164 -3.00 -8.20 4.37
C LEU A 164 -3.83 -8.10 5.65
N TYR A 165 -3.33 -7.35 6.65
CA TYR A 165 -4.03 -7.16 7.92
C TYR A 165 -5.40 -6.50 7.73
N VAL A 166 -5.46 -5.45 6.91
CA VAL A 166 -6.75 -4.82 6.58
C VAL A 166 -7.67 -5.82 5.89
N ALA A 167 -7.19 -6.61 4.92
CA ALA A 167 -8.04 -7.60 4.26
C ALA A 167 -8.61 -8.65 5.23
N GLU A 168 -7.83 -9.10 6.20
CA GLU A 168 -8.17 -10.17 7.14
C GLU A 168 -9.05 -9.70 8.31
N VAL A 169 -8.91 -8.44 8.74
CA VAL A 169 -9.67 -7.85 9.87
C VAL A 169 -10.96 -7.18 9.41
N SER A 170 -11.08 -6.83 8.12
CA SER A 170 -12.24 -6.14 7.57
C SER A 170 -13.38 -7.07 7.19
N PRO A 171 -14.64 -6.71 7.54
CA PRO A 171 -15.82 -7.32 6.93
C PRO A 171 -15.80 -7.16 5.40
N SER A 172 -16.31 -8.15 4.69
CA SER A 172 -16.30 -8.22 3.21
C SER A 172 -16.90 -6.98 2.54
N PHE A 173 -17.94 -6.38 3.13
CA PHE A 173 -18.66 -5.23 2.56
C PHE A 173 -17.95 -3.86 2.72
N VAL A 174 -17.03 -3.70 3.69
CA VAL A 174 -16.25 -2.45 3.90
C VAL A 174 -14.76 -2.59 3.60
N ARG A 175 -14.31 -3.80 3.22
CA ARG A 175 -12.90 -4.09 2.93
C ARG A 175 -12.30 -3.14 1.89
N GLY A 176 -13.07 -2.74 0.88
CA GLY A 176 -12.63 -1.75 -0.13
C GLY A 176 -12.37 -0.36 0.47
N THR A 177 -13.28 0.12 1.32
CA THR A 177 -13.15 1.41 2.00
C THR A 177 -11.96 1.42 2.96
N TYR A 178 -11.78 0.36 3.75
CA TYR A 178 -10.64 0.25 4.67
C TYR A 178 -9.31 0.10 3.93
N GLY A 179 -9.29 -0.61 2.81
CA GLY A 179 -8.14 -0.65 1.91
C GLY A 179 -7.81 0.72 1.30
N SER A 180 -8.75 1.67 1.29
CA SER A 180 -8.50 3.01 0.76
C SER A 180 -7.97 3.98 1.82
N PHE A 181 -8.17 3.69 3.11
CA PHE A 181 -7.56 4.45 4.21
C PHE A 181 -6.04 4.34 4.22
N THR A 182 -5.47 3.21 3.78
CA THR A 182 -4.01 3.07 3.64
C THR A 182 -3.46 4.06 2.62
N GLN A 183 -4.13 4.22 1.47
CA GLN A 183 -3.73 5.18 0.45
C GLN A 183 -3.89 6.63 0.94
N ILE A 184 -5.01 6.97 1.60
CA ILE A 184 -5.17 8.30 2.21
C ILE A 184 -4.03 8.56 3.22
N ALA A 185 -3.72 7.60 4.08
CA ALA A 185 -2.66 7.74 5.07
C ALA A 185 -1.30 7.98 4.40
N THR A 186 -0.98 7.29 3.30
CA THR A 186 0.21 7.56 2.48
C THR A 186 0.23 9.01 1.98
N CYS A 187 -0.87 9.52 1.43
CA CYS A 187 -0.96 10.91 0.96
C CYS A 187 -0.83 11.92 2.10
N LEU A 188 -1.43 11.65 3.26
CA LEU A 188 -1.28 12.48 4.45
C LEU A 188 0.15 12.48 4.98
N GLY A 189 0.83 11.33 4.95
CA GLY A 189 2.24 11.21 5.30
C GLY A 189 3.13 12.04 4.39
N LEU A 190 2.86 12.00 3.08
CA LEU A 190 3.55 12.81 2.08
C LEU A 190 3.36 14.31 2.35
N ILE A 191 2.12 14.77 2.56
CA ILE A 191 1.83 16.17 2.89
C ILE A 191 2.53 16.58 4.20
N ALA A 192 2.46 15.74 5.23
CA ALA A 192 3.12 16.01 6.50
C ALA A 192 4.64 16.16 6.33
N SER A 193 5.26 15.35 5.47
CA SER A 193 6.69 15.47 5.19
C SER A 193 7.06 16.79 4.51
N PHE A 194 6.25 17.30 3.59
CA PHE A 194 6.47 18.60 2.97
C PHE A 194 6.25 19.75 3.96
N LEU A 195 5.26 19.65 4.85
CA LEU A 195 5.02 20.66 5.88
C LEU A 195 6.16 20.74 6.90
N ILE A 196 6.65 19.59 7.37
CA ILE A 196 7.76 19.51 8.33
C ILE A 196 9.10 19.84 7.66
N GLY A 197 9.23 19.51 6.37
CA GLY A 197 10.41 19.75 5.55
C GLY A 197 10.55 21.19 5.05
N ALA A 198 9.47 21.98 5.00
CA ALA A 198 9.50 23.36 4.50
C ALA A 198 10.60 24.24 5.16
N PRO A 199 10.73 24.30 6.50
CA PRO A 199 11.79 25.09 7.13
C PRO A 199 13.21 24.47 7.03
N ALA A 200 13.37 23.30 6.41
CA ALA A 200 14.68 22.64 6.29
C ALA A 200 15.71 23.43 5.46
N LYS A 201 15.24 24.38 4.65
CA LYS A 201 16.07 25.24 3.79
C LYS A 201 16.53 26.51 4.50
N ASP A 202 15.71 27.05 5.40
CA ASP A 202 15.97 28.31 6.09
C ASP A 202 16.73 28.11 7.41
N VAL A 203 16.54 26.95 8.05
CA VAL A 203 17.10 26.65 9.37
C VAL A 203 18.19 25.59 9.26
N THR A 204 19.41 25.96 9.66
CA THR A 204 20.56 25.05 9.72
C THR A 204 20.23 23.86 10.62
N ASP A 205 20.65 22.65 10.24
CA ASP A 205 20.39 21.39 10.94
C ASP A 205 18.92 20.94 11.08
N TRP A 206 17.94 21.69 10.56
CA TRP A 206 16.53 21.31 10.68
C TRP A 206 16.20 19.99 9.97
N TRP A 207 16.96 19.64 8.93
CA TRP A 207 16.84 18.35 8.26
C TRP A 207 16.94 17.15 9.22
N ARG A 208 17.73 17.26 10.31
CA ARG A 208 17.86 16.22 11.34
C ARG A 208 16.54 16.06 12.12
N MET A 209 15.86 17.17 12.40
CA MET A 209 14.55 17.15 13.07
C MET A 209 13.50 16.45 12.20
N CYS A 210 13.54 16.61 10.88
CA CYS A 210 12.64 15.90 9.96
C CYS A 210 12.74 14.37 10.12
N PHE A 211 13.93 13.83 10.40
CA PHE A 211 14.08 12.39 10.67
C PHE A 211 13.67 12.02 12.10
N TRP A 212 13.95 12.85 13.10
CA TRP A 212 13.48 12.60 14.48
C TRP A 212 11.96 12.58 14.59
N VAL A 213 11.26 13.46 13.86
CA VAL A 213 9.79 13.51 13.88
C VAL A 213 9.17 12.21 13.36
N SER A 214 9.83 11.48 12.45
CA SER A 214 9.31 10.20 11.93
C SER A 214 9.40 9.06 12.95
N VAL A 215 10.28 9.17 13.96
CA VAL A 215 10.40 8.18 15.05
C VAL A 215 9.13 8.16 15.90
N VAL A 216 8.45 9.31 16.06
CA VAL A 216 7.23 9.43 16.85
C VAL A 216 6.10 8.53 16.32
N PRO A 217 5.63 8.66 15.06
CA PRO A 217 4.61 7.76 14.52
C PRO A 217 5.08 6.30 14.45
N ALA A 218 6.37 6.03 14.25
CA ALA A 218 6.91 4.66 14.30
C ALA A 218 6.81 4.04 15.70
N ALA A 219 7.10 4.81 16.75
CA ALA A 219 6.92 4.38 18.14
C ALA A 219 5.44 4.17 18.47
N PHE A 220 4.56 5.07 18.03
CA PHE A 220 3.11 4.88 18.16
C PHE A 220 2.63 3.59 17.48
N LEU A 221 3.10 3.31 16.26
CA LEU A 221 2.78 2.05 15.58
C LEU A 221 3.25 0.84 16.41
N ALA A 222 4.49 0.84 16.91
CA ALA A 222 5.05 -0.27 17.68
C ALA A 222 4.29 -0.57 18.98
N ILE A 223 3.78 0.49 19.65
CA ILE A 223 3.04 0.40 20.91
C ILE A 223 1.57 0.06 20.65
N LEU A 224 0.88 0.83 19.80
CA LEU A 224 -0.56 0.70 19.59
C LEU A 224 -0.94 -0.63 18.92
N ILE A 225 -0.06 -1.21 18.10
CA ILE A 225 -0.34 -2.49 17.47
C ILE A 225 -0.45 -3.63 18.49
N GLN A 226 0.16 -3.52 19.67
CA GLN A 226 0.02 -4.50 20.75
C GLN A 226 -1.41 -4.58 21.28
N LEU A 227 -2.13 -3.46 21.22
CA LEU A 227 -3.53 -3.36 21.65
C LEU A 227 -4.51 -3.78 20.56
N CYS A 228 -4.06 -3.89 19.31
CA CYS A 228 -4.92 -4.22 18.17
C CYS A 228 -5.25 -5.70 18.12
N ALA A 229 -6.30 -6.15 17.44
CA ALA A 229 -6.60 -7.57 17.24
C ALA A 229 -5.51 -8.28 16.39
N GLU A 230 -5.25 -9.56 16.62
CA GLU A 230 -4.42 -10.37 15.70
C GLU A 230 -5.30 -10.85 14.54
N SER A 231 -4.69 -11.21 13.42
CA SER A 231 -5.44 -11.76 12.28
C SER A 231 -6.13 -13.09 12.64
N PRO A 232 -7.48 -13.17 12.53
CA PRO A 232 -8.20 -14.43 12.76
C PRO A 232 -7.80 -15.54 11.78
N HIS A 233 -7.50 -15.17 10.52
CA HIS A 233 -7.01 -16.09 9.51
C HIS A 233 -5.67 -16.71 9.93
N TRP A 234 -4.72 -15.90 10.37
CA TRP A 234 -3.41 -16.39 10.81
C TRP A 234 -3.49 -17.28 12.06
N LEU A 235 -4.35 -16.92 13.03
CA LEU A 235 -4.57 -17.73 14.24
C LEU A 235 -5.17 -19.10 13.93
N LEU A 236 -6.15 -19.15 13.01
CA LEU A 236 -6.77 -20.40 12.59
C LEU A 236 -5.75 -21.30 11.87
N LYS A 237 -4.96 -20.75 10.94
CA LYS A 237 -3.88 -21.47 10.24
C LYS A 237 -2.81 -22.02 11.18
N ARG A 238 -2.61 -21.39 12.34
CA ARG A 238 -1.72 -21.86 13.42
C ARG A 238 -2.35 -22.90 14.35
N GLY A 239 -3.61 -23.30 14.10
CA GLY A 239 -4.36 -24.24 14.93
C GLY A 239 -4.88 -23.64 16.25
N ARG A 240 -4.83 -22.32 16.43
CA ARG A 240 -5.19 -21.63 17.69
C ARG A 240 -6.67 -21.26 17.70
N VAL A 241 -7.54 -22.26 17.60
CA VAL A 241 -9.00 -22.10 17.41
C VAL A 241 -9.65 -21.23 18.49
N ALA A 242 -9.31 -21.45 19.76
CA ALA A 242 -9.90 -20.68 20.88
C ALA A 242 -9.58 -19.18 20.79
N GLU A 243 -8.36 -18.82 20.38
CA GLU A 243 -7.96 -17.42 20.21
C GLU A 243 -8.59 -16.80 18.97
N THR A 244 -8.79 -17.59 17.91
CA THR A 244 -9.53 -17.15 16.72
C THR A 244 -10.96 -16.73 17.09
N GLU A 245 -11.65 -17.52 17.92
CA GLU A 245 -13.00 -17.18 18.38
C GLU A 245 -13.02 -15.89 19.22
N GLU A 246 -12.04 -15.71 20.11
CA GLU A 246 -11.90 -14.51 20.94
C GLU A 246 -11.67 -13.26 20.08
N GLU A 247 -10.75 -13.32 19.10
CA GLU A 247 -10.48 -12.19 18.22
C GLU A 247 -11.66 -11.90 17.27
N LEU A 248 -12.36 -12.92 16.78
CA LEU A 248 -13.61 -12.70 16.02
C LEU A 248 -14.71 -12.07 16.87
N GLN A 249 -14.82 -12.46 18.13
CA GLN A 249 -15.76 -11.84 19.07
C GLN A 249 -15.40 -10.37 19.30
N ARG A 250 -14.11 -10.05 19.40
CA ARG A 250 -13.61 -8.69 19.51
C ARG A 250 -13.91 -7.85 18.26
N LEU A 251 -13.67 -8.42 17.09
CA LEU A 251 -13.79 -7.75 15.79
C LEU A 251 -15.23 -7.61 15.28
N PHE A 252 -16.02 -8.67 15.32
CA PHE A 252 -17.36 -8.70 14.71
C PHE A 252 -18.48 -8.80 15.75
N GLY A 253 -18.17 -9.28 16.96
CA GLY A 253 -19.14 -9.47 18.04
C GLY A 253 -19.65 -10.89 18.16
N PRO A 254 -20.23 -11.23 19.32
CA PRO A 254 -20.55 -12.62 19.69
C PRO A 254 -21.57 -13.28 18.75
N LEU A 255 -22.44 -12.50 18.13
CA LEU A 255 -23.48 -13.01 17.23
C LEU A 255 -22.91 -13.54 15.90
N HIS A 256 -21.79 -12.97 15.42
CA HIS A 256 -21.22 -13.30 14.12
C HIS A 256 -20.10 -14.35 14.19
N VAL A 257 -19.59 -14.67 15.39
CA VAL A 257 -18.43 -15.57 15.58
C VAL A 257 -18.63 -16.92 14.91
N LYS A 258 -19.77 -17.58 15.15
CA LYS A 258 -20.02 -18.93 14.59
C LYS A 258 -20.07 -18.93 13.06
N SER A 259 -20.69 -17.90 12.47
CA SER A 259 -20.74 -17.75 11.00
C SER A 259 -19.35 -17.50 10.42
N SER A 260 -18.61 -16.55 10.99
CA SER A 260 -17.26 -16.22 10.53
C SER A 260 -16.29 -17.39 10.72
N MET A 261 -16.37 -18.14 11.82
CA MET A 261 -15.59 -19.36 12.03
C MET A 261 -15.88 -20.43 10.98
N ALA A 262 -17.15 -20.63 10.62
CA ALA A 262 -17.53 -21.58 9.59
C ALA A 262 -17.00 -21.17 8.20
N GLU A 263 -17.08 -19.88 7.86
CA GLU A 263 -16.51 -19.34 6.61
C GLU A 263 -14.99 -19.50 6.54
N LEU A 264 -14.29 -19.16 7.63
CA LEU A 264 -12.83 -19.28 7.72
C LEU A 264 -12.38 -20.74 7.60
N THR A 265 -13.04 -21.66 8.31
CA THR A 265 -12.73 -23.09 8.27
C THR A 265 -12.99 -23.68 6.89
N LYS A 266 -14.04 -23.22 6.20
CA LYS A 266 -14.33 -23.62 4.82
C LYS A 266 -13.26 -23.10 3.84
N SER A 267 -12.76 -21.89 4.06
CA SER A 267 -11.67 -21.31 3.26
C SER A 267 -10.37 -22.10 3.45
N GLU A 268 -10.00 -22.41 4.69
CA GLU A 268 -8.80 -23.19 5.03
C GLU A 268 -8.86 -24.61 4.44
N ARG A 269 -9.99 -25.32 4.55
CA ARG A 269 -10.14 -26.66 3.95
C ARG A 269 -10.02 -26.67 2.42
N GLY A 270 -10.28 -25.53 1.77
CA GLY A 270 -10.03 -25.35 0.33
C GLY A 270 -8.56 -25.06 -0.01
N GLU A 271 -7.77 -24.62 0.97
CA GLU A 271 -6.34 -24.28 0.87
C GLU A 271 -5.41 -25.34 1.48
N GLU A 272 -5.92 -26.29 2.27
CA GLU A 272 -5.20 -27.37 2.96
C GLU A 272 -4.38 -28.32 2.05
N ALA A 273 -4.39 -28.12 0.73
CA ALA A 273 -3.72 -29.02 -0.21
C ALA A 273 -2.28 -28.66 -0.58
N ASP A 274 -1.77 -27.43 -0.37
CA ASP A 274 -0.39 -27.11 -0.75
C ASP A 274 0.29 -26.15 0.21
N VAL A 275 1.39 -26.60 0.83
CA VAL A 275 2.43 -25.71 1.34
C VAL A 275 3.04 -25.03 0.12
N LEU A 276 2.48 -23.88 -0.26
CA LEU A 276 2.92 -23.13 -1.45
C LEU A 276 4.41 -22.82 -1.32
N ASN A 277 5.22 -23.48 -2.14
CA ASN A 277 6.63 -23.16 -2.27
C ASN A 277 6.79 -21.94 -3.16
N PHE A 278 7.89 -21.20 -3.00
CA PHE A 278 8.22 -20.07 -3.88
C PHE A 278 8.29 -20.47 -5.36
N SER A 279 8.56 -21.75 -5.66
CA SER A 279 8.51 -22.35 -6.99
C SER A 279 7.10 -22.34 -7.59
N ASP A 280 6.06 -22.48 -6.78
CA ASP A 280 4.69 -22.66 -7.24
C ASP A 280 4.08 -21.35 -7.72
N LEU A 281 4.68 -20.21 -7.32
CA LEU A 281 4.41 -18.90 -7.93
C LEU A 281 4.77 -18.85 -9.42
N PHE A 282 5.71 -19.68 -9.87
CA PHE A 282 6.18 -19.74 -11.26
C PHE A 282 5.45 -20.80 -12.10
N TYR A 283 4.48 -21.54 -11.54
CA TYR A 283 3.68 -22.53 -12.27
C TYR A 283 2.16 -22.33 -12.11
N GLY A 284 1.41 -22.79 -13.12
CA GLY A 284 -0.06 -22.88 -13.07
C GLY A 284 -0.81 -21.53 -13.02
N ARG A 285 -1.87 -21.48 -12.21
CA ARG A 285 -2.81 -20.34 -12.12
C ARG A 285 -2.21 -19.13 -11.37
N HIS A 286 -1.22 -19.35 -10.51
CA HIS A 286 -0.57 -18.30 -9.72
C HIS A 286 0.30 -17.39 -10.56
N VAL A 287 0.99 -17.91 -11.59
CA VAL A 287 1.81 -17.12 -12.54
C VAL A 287 1.03 -15.98 -13.15
N ARG A 288 -0.23 -16.21 -13.54
CA ARG A 288 -1.05 -15.18 -14.17
C ARG A 288 -1.34 -14.03 -13.20
N VAL A 289 -1.57 -14.33 -11.93
CA VAL A 289 -1.82 -13.32 -10.89
C VAL A 289 -0.53 -12.54 -10.58
N VAL A 290 0.60 -13.26 -10.41
CA VAL A 290 1.92 -12.65 -10.19
C VAL A 290 2.31 -11.76 -11.36
N LEU A 291 2.18 -12.24 -12.60
CA LEU A 291 2.54 -11.49 -13.80
C LEU A 291 1.68 -10.24 -13.97
N ILE A 292 0.37 -10.33 -13.74
CA ILE A 292 -0.51 -9.15 -13.77
C ILE A 292 -0.10 -8.17 -12.67
N GLY A 293 0.10 -8.63 -11.43
CA GLY A 293 0.53 -7.79 -10.31
C GLY A 293 1.86 -7.09 -10.58
N SER A 294 2.87 -7.83 -11.04
CA SER A 294 4.20 -7.32 -11.37
C SER A 294 4.17 -6.30 -12.51
N ILE A 295 3.40 -6.54 -13.58
CA ILE A 295 3.26 -5.58 -14.68
C ILE A 295 2.55 -4.32 -14.21
N LEU A 296 1.48 -4.45 -13.42
CA LEU A 296 0.77 -3.29 -12.88
C LEU A 296 1.67 -2.44 -11.97
N TYR A 297 2.48 -3.08 -11.13
CA TYR A 297 3.43 -2.38 -10.27
C TYR A 297 4.56 -1.74 -11.07
N ALA A 298 5.10 -2.43 -12.09
CA ALA A 298 6.10 -1.89 -12.99
C ALA A 298 5.57 -0.66 -13.74
N LEU A 299 4.35 -0.73 -14.28
CA LEU A 299 3.70 0.42 -14.93
C LEU A 299 3.48 1.57 -13.96
N GLN A 300 3.12 1.29 -12.70
CA GLN A 300 3.01 2.31 -11.66
C GLN A 300 4.35 3.00 -11.39
N GLN A 301 5.46 2.27 -11.32
CA GLN A 301 6.79 2.87 -11.12
C GLN A 301 7.27 3.63 -12.36
N LEU A 302 7.04 3.08 -13.55
CA LEU A 302 7.41 3.70 -14.84
C LEU A 302 6.59 4.95 -15.18
N SER A 303 5.48 5.19 -14.48
CA SER A 303 4.77 6.47 -14.56
C SER A 303 5.63 7.67 -14.17
N GLY A 304 6.72 7.45 -13.42
CA GLY A 304 7.62 8.50 -12.95
C GLY A 304 7.12 9.23 -11.70
N ILE A 305 6.03 8.78 -11.07
CA ILE A 305 5.47 9.44 -9.88
C ILE A 305 6.48 9.61 -8.74
N ASN A 306 7.37 8.63 -8.55
CA ASN A 306 8.42 8.71 -7.53
C ASN A 306 9.46 9.78 -7.87
N ALA A 307 9.76 10.03 -9.15
CA ALA A 307 10.65 11.12 -9.52
C ALA A 307 10.04 12.48 -9.14
N VAL A 308 8.72 12.63 -9.30
CA VAL A 308 7.99 13.82 -8.83
C VAL A 308 8.07 13.92 -7.30
N PHE A 309 7.84 12.84 -6.55
CA PHE A 309 7.89 12.90 -5.09
C PHE A 309 9.28 13.16 -4.51
N TYR A 310 10.35 12.65 -5.14
CA TYR A 310 11.71 12.80 -4.64
C TYR A 310 12.44 14.05 -5.10
N PHE A 311 12.08 14.59 -6.28
CA PHE A 311 12.84 15.68 -6.92
C PHE A 311 11.99 16.89 -7.30
N SER A 312 10.70 16.94 -6.94
CA SER A 312 9.84 18.09 -7.22
C SER A 312 10.42 19.40 -6.71
N SER A 313 11.07 19.41 -5.54
CA SER A 313 11.70 20.61 -4.99
C SER A 313 12.75 21.19 -5.96
N THR A 314 13.62 20.32 -6.47
CA THR A 314 14.67 20.67 -7.43
C THR A 314 14.10 21.10 -8.78
N VAL A 315 13.05 20.42 -9.26
CA VAL A 315 12.42 20.75 -10.55
C VAL A 315 11.68 22.09 -10.48
N PHE A 316 10.91 22.35 -9.42
CA PHE A 316 10.20 23.63 -9.27
C PHE A 316 11.17 24.80 -9.09
N ARG A 317 12.28 24.58 -8.39
CA ARG A 317 13.33 25.60 -8.24
C ARG A 317 14.01 25.93 -9.56
N SER A 318 14.33 24.92 -10.38
CA SER A 318 14.89 25.17 -11.72
C SER A 318 13.90 25.89 -12.66
N ALA A 319 12.60 25.77 -12.40
CA ALA A 319 11.54 26.52 -13.07
C ALA A 319 11.30 27.93 -12.49
N GLY A 320 11.98 28.32 -11.40
CA GLY A 320 11.83 29.63 -10.74
C GLY A 320 10.59 29.76 -9.85
N VAL A 321 9.96 28.65 -9.46
CA VAL A 321 8.77 28.62 -8.59
C VAL A 321 9.20 28.32 -7.14
N PRO A 322 8.63 28.98 -6.12
CA PRO A 322 8.87 28.64 -4.72
C PRO A 322 8.52 27.16 -4.45
N SER A 323 9.51 26.37 -4.06
CA SER A 323 9.37 24.90 -3.97
C SER A 323 8.49 24.45 -2.81
N ASP A 324 8.41 25.20 -1.71
CA ASP A 324 7.66 24.79 -0.52
C ASP A 324 6.15 24.74 -0.79
N VAL A 325 5.61 25.80 -1.38
CA VAL A 325 4.19 25.88 -1.77
C VAL A 325 3.88 24.87 -2.87
N ALA A 326 4.80 24.67 -3.82
CA ALA A 326 4.61 23.76 -4.94
C ALA A 326 4.58 22.29 -4.48
N ASN A 327 5.45 21.88 -3.56
CA ASN A 327 5.46 20.52 -3.01
C ASN A 327 4.18 20.22 -2.22
N ILE A 328 3.71 21.18 -1.40
CA ILE A 328 2.42 21.04 -0.69
C ILE A 328 1.27 20.91 -1.70
N CYS A 329 1.27 21.69 -2.78
CA CYS A 329 0.29 21.55 -3.87
C CYS A 329 0.34 20.15 -4.52
N VAL A 330 1.52 19.59 -4.79
CA VAL A 330 1.66 18.20 -5.29
C VAL A 330 1.02 17.21 -4.31
N GLY A 331 1.27 17.36 -3.01
CA GLY A 331 0.65 16.53 -1.97
C GLY A 331 -0.87 16.63 -1.95
N ILE A 332 -1.42 17.84 -2.03
CA ILE A 332 -2.88 18.09 -2.07
C ILE A 332 -3.50 17.50 -3.33
N VAL A 333 -2.87 17.67 -4.49
CA VAL A 333 -3.37 17.08 -5.74
C VAL A 333 -3.37 15.56 -5.65
N ASN A 334 -2.30 14.94 -5.13
CA ASN A 334 -2.24 13.49 -4.92
C ASN A 334 -3.33 12.99 -3.95
N LEU A 335 -3.57 13.72 -2.84
CA LEU A 335 -4.65 13.41 -1.90
C LEU A 335 -6.02 13.51 -2.57
N SER A 336 -6.28 14.60 -3.31
CA SER A 336 -7.56 14.82 -3.99
C SER A 336 -7.81 13.76 -5.06
N GLY A 337 -6.79 13.44 -5.87
CA GLY A 337 -6.83 12.36 -6.86
C GLY A 337 -7.11 11.01 -6.22
N SER A 338 -6.49 10.72 -5.07
CA SER A 338 -6.74 9.48 -4.31
C SER A 338 -8.18 9.39 -3.78
N ILE A 339 -8.75 10.49 -3.29
CA ILE A 339 -10.16 10.55 -2.83
C ILE A 339 -11.12 10.37 -4.01
N VAL A 340 -10.87 11.06 -5.12
CA VAL A 340 -11.67 10.92 -6.35
C VAL A 340 -11.59 9.47 -6.86
N ALA A 341 -10.39 8.89 -6.94
CA ALA A 341 -10.18 7.51 -7.34
C ALA A 341 -10.96 6.54 -6.47
N MET A 342 -10.99 6.74 -5.15
CA MET A 342 -11.77 5.93 -4.22
C MET A 342 -13.28 5.99 -4.53
N VAL A 343 -13.85 7.19 -4.67
CA VAL A 343 -15.28 7.36 -4.93
C VAL A 343 -15.67 6.80 -6.30
N LEU A 344 -14.80 6.93 -7.31
CA LEU A 344 -15.03 6.41 -8.65
C LEU A 344 -14.81 4.90 -8.73
N MET A 345 -13.97 4.31 -7.88
CA MET A 345 -13.67 2.87 -7.88
C MET A 345 -14.93 2.03 -7.67
N ASP A 346 -15.80 2.46 -6.76
CA ASP A 346 -17.06 1.77 -6.46
C ASP A 346 -18.10 1.94 -7.58
N LYS A 347 -18.03 3.03 -8.36
CA LYS A 347 -19.00 3.33 -9.43
C LYS A 347 -18.63 2.78 -10.80
N LEU A 348 -17.37 2.94 -11.20
CA LEU A 348 -16.86 2.64 -12.55
C LEU A 348 -16.09 1.31 -12.63
N GLY A 349 -15.71 0.77 -11.46
CA GLY A 349 -14.91 -0.44 -11.36
C GLY A 349 -13.41 -0.20 -11.60
N ARG A 350 -12.59 -1.09 -11.04
CA ARG A 350 -11.13 -0.97 -10.98
C ARG A 350 -10.43 -0.96 -12.34
N LYS A 351 -10.88 -1.80 -13.28
CA LYS A 351 -10.24 -1.93 -14.61
C LYS A 351 -10.39 -0.66 -15.44
N MET A 352 -11.57 -0.04 -15.43
CA MET A 352 -11.81 1.19 -16.18
C MET A 352 -10.98 2.34 -15.62
N LEU A 353 -10.97 2.50 -14.29
CA LEU A 353 -10.17 3.52 -13.63
C LEU A 353 -8.67 3.41 -14.00
N LEU A 354 -8.15 2.18 -14.02
CA LEU A 354 -6.76 1.90 -14.32
C LEU A 354 -6.41 2.23 -15.78
N VAL A 355 -7.26 1.85 -16.74
CA VAL A 355 -7.05 2.18 -18.16
C VAL A 355 -7.09 3.69 -18.38
N TRP A 356 -8.08 4.38 -17.81
CA TRP A 356 -8.18 5.85 -17.91
C TRP A 356 -6.97 6.56 -17.32
N SER A 357 -6.47 6.11 -16.17
CA SER A 357 -5.30 6.70 -15.51
C SER A 357 -4.04 6.54 -16.36
N PHE A 358 -3.77 5.33 -16.88
CA PHE A 358 -2.61 5.09 -17.74
C PHE A 358 -2.71 5.80 -19.09
N SER A 359 -3.90 5.88 -19.69
CA SER A 359 -4.10 6.67 -20.90
C SER A 359 -3.86 8.16 -20.64
N GLY A 360 -4.35 8.71 -19.52
CA GLY A 360 -4.08 10.08 -19.11
C GLY A 360 -2.59 10.35 -18.96
N MET A 361 -1.89 9.54 -18.15
CA MET A 361 -0.45 9.66 -17.95
C MET A 361 0.34 9.55 -19.27
N ALA A 362 -0.04 8.64 -20.17
CA ALA A 362 0.61 8.50 -21.47
C ALA A 362 0.42 9.74 -22.35
N THR A 363 -0.80 10.29 -22.42
CA THR A 363 -1.06 11.51 -23.19
C THR A 363 -0.28 12.70 -22.62
N TYR A 364 -0.23 12.80 -21.30
CA TYR A 364 0.42 13.90 -20.61
C TYR A 364 1.95 13.86 -20.76
N ALA A 365 2.57 12.70 -20.52
CA ALA A 365 3.99 12.48 -20.75
C ALA A 365 4.39 12.74 -22.21
N SER A 366 3.55 12.34 -23.18
CA SER A 366 3.78 12.64 -24.60
C SER A 366 3.74 14.14 -24.88
N ALA A 367 2.81 14.87 -24.25
CA ALA A 367 2.72 16.32 -24.38
C ALA A 367 3.93 17.04 -23.78
N MET A 368 4.44 16.59 -22.62
CA MET A 368 5.68 17.12 -22.04
C MET A 368 6.90 16.81 -22.91
N GLY A 369 7.02 15.58 -23.41
CA GLY A 369 8.11 15.18 -24.30
C GLY A 369 8.16 16.03 -25.57
N LEU A 370 7.01 16.27 -26.20
CA LEU A 370 6.91 17.14 -27.38
C LEU A 370 7.29 18.59 -27.08
N GLN A 371 6.98 19.11 -25.89
CA GLN A 371 7.39 20.45 -25.47
C GLN A 371 8.89 20.57 -25.27
N VAL A 372 9.53 19.59 -24.64
CA VAL A 372 10.99 19.56 -24.44
C VAL A 372 11.71 19.49 -25.80
N ILE A 373 11.22 18.66 -26.72
CA ILE A 373 11.77 18.56 -28.08
C ILE A 373 11.55 19.87 -28.85
N GLY A 374 10.37 20.49 -28.74
CA GLY A 374 10.04 21.76 -29.39
C GLY A 374 10.73 23.00 -28.79
N ALA A 375 11.16 22.94 -27.52
CA ALA A 375 11.92 23.99 -26.85
C ALA A 375 13.37 24.11 -27.35
N SER A 376 13.83 23.18 -28.18
CA SER A 376 15.13 23.20 -28.84
C SER A 376 14.95 23.61 -30.31
N PRO A 377 14.51 24.83 -30.71
CA PRO A 377 15.15 26.11 -30.38
C PRO A 377 14.22 27.38 -30.40
N LEU A 378 12.88 27.27 -30.31
CA LEU A 378 11.98 28.36 -30.75
C LEU A 378 11.13 29.08 -29.67
N LEU A 379 11.09 28.62 -28.42
CA LEU A 379 10.29 29.24 -27.36
C LEU A 379 11.13 29.64 -26.13
N SER A 380 11.93 30.69 -26.30
CA SER A 380 12.48 31.46 -25.19
C SER A 380 11.40 32.38 -24.61
N GLY A 381 10.37 31.78 -23.99
CA GLY A 381 9.21 32.50 -23.47
C GLY A 381 8.85 32.09 -22.04
N SER A 382 8.54 33.09 -21.21
CA SER A 382 8.17 33.03 -19.77
C SER A 382 7.08 32.02 -19.36
N LYS A 383 6.47 31.26 -20.29
CA LYS A 383 5.35 30.34 -20.04
C LYS A 383 5.73 28.85 -20.04
N VAL A 384 6.91 28.49 -20.55
CA VAL A 384 7.44 27.11 -20.55
C VAL A 384 7.58 26.52 -19.12
N PRO A 385 8.09 27.25 -18.10
CA PRO A 385 8.18 26.70 -16.74
C PRO A 385 6.81 26.44 -16.11
N TYR A 386 5.82 27.31 -16.34
CA TYR A 386 4.47 27.14 -15.80
C TYR A 386 3.74 25.93 -16.40
N LEU A 387 3.94 25.63 -17.70
CA LEU A 387 3.38 24.42 -18.31
C LEU A 387 4.05 23.15 -17.79
N SER A 388 5.36 23.19 -17.49
CA SER A 388 6.11 22.08 -16.90
C SER A 388 5.72 21.80 -15.43
N VAL A 389 5.24 22.83 -14.73
CA VAL A 389 4.66 22.73 -13.38
C VAL A 389 3.24 22.16 -13.42
N VAL A 390 2.40 22.61 -14.36
CA VAL A 390 1.03 22.08 -14.58
C VAL A 390 1.05 20.61 -15.01
N GLY A 391 1.89 20.27 -15.98
CA GLY A 391 3.10 19.56 -15.60
C GLY A 391 3.01 18.25 -14.84
N MET A 392 3.97 18.19 -13.94
CA MET A 392 4.06 17.23 -12.85
C MET A 392 2.83 17.20 -11.93
N LEU A 393 1.91 18.16 -12.02
CA LEU A 393 0.69 18.20 -11.20
C LEU A 393 -0.49 17.43 -11.81
N LEU A 394 -0.50 17.17 -13.13
CA LEU A 394 -1.52 16.38 -13.84
C LEU A 394 -1.10 14.92 -14.00
#